data_AF-A0A2S4Z2U5-F1
#
_entry.id   AF-A0A2S4Z2U5-F1
#
_cell.length_a   1.000
_cell.length_b   1.000
_cell.length_c   1.000
_cell.angle_alpha   90.00
_cell.angle_beta   90.00
_cell.angle_gamma   90.00
#
_symmetry.space_group_name_H-M   'P 1'
#
loop_
_entity.id
_entity.type
_entity.pdbx_description
1 polymer ?
#
loop_
_entity_poly.entity_id
_entity_poly.type
_entity_poly.pdbx_seq_one_letter_code
_entity_poly.pdbx_strand_id
1 'polypeptide(L)'
;MRPGAKLTESETEQRDQARLACPDIARACDLARVFQDMVRNRRGHLLLECIRQAEGDGQGPMRSFAGFLRQDLDAVTAGLTHAWSLVEGHVHRVKTLMRAIYGASVRLLRIRTLTRP
;
A
#
# COMPACT_ATOMS: atom_id res chain seq x y z
N MET A 1 0.29 3.13 -12.01
CA MET A 1 -0.11 1.73 -12.28
C MET A 1 -0.32 1.57 -13.78
N ARG A 2 0.16 0.48 -14.38
CA ARG A 2 -0.16 0.15 -15.78
C ARG A 2 -1.69 0.08 -15.94
N PRO A 3 -2.28 0.56 -17.05
CA PRO A 3 -3.66 0.24 -17.40
C PRO A 3 -3.80 -1.27 -17.33
N GLY A 4 -4.80 -1.77 -16.61
CA GLY A 4 -5.00 -3.21 -16.50
C GLY A 4 -5.17 -3.78 -17.90
N ALA A 5 -4.18 -4.56 -18.36
CA ALA A 5 -4.39 -5.41 -19.51
C ALA A 5 -5.63 -6.24 -19.19
N LYS A 6 -6.63 -6.20 -20.07
CA LYS A 6 -7.78 -7.08 -19.92
C LYS A 6 -7.22 -8.50 -19.94
N LEU A 7 -7.47 -9.25 -18.87
CA LEU A 7 -7.13 -10.67 -18.81
C LEU A 7 -7.72 -11.33 -20.04
N THR A 8 -6.92 -12.16 -20.69
CA THR A 8 -7.41 -13.04 -21.75
C THR A 8 -8.43 -14.02 -21.14
N GLU A 9 -9.24 -14.63 -22.00
CA GLU A 9 -10.24 -15.62 -21.58
C GLU A 9 -9.59 -16.79 -20.84
N SER A 10 -8.47 -17.29 -21.37
CA SER A 10 -7.67 -18.37 -20.75
C SER A 10 -7.10 -17.99 -19.36
N GLU A 11 -6.63 -16.76 -19.16
CA GLU A 11 -6.16 -16.30 -17.84
C GLU A 11 -7.33 -16.17 -16.83
N THR A 12 -8.52 -15.83 -17.32
CA THR A 12 -9.72 -15.71 -16.49
C THR A 12 -10.17 -17.09 -16.00
N GLU A 13 -10.21 -18.08 -16.90
CA GLU A 13 -10.51 -19.48 -16.57
C GLU A 13 -9.49 -20.06 -15.58
N GLN A 14 -8.19 -19.84 -15.82
CA GLN A 14 -7.13 -20.35 -14.95
C GLN A 14 -7.22 -19.73 -13.54
N ARG A 15 -7.52 -18.44 -13.45
CA ARG A 15 -7.79 -17.77 -12.17
C ARG A 15 -8.99 -18.40 -11.48
N ASP A 16 -10.09 -18.63 -12.19
CA ASP A 16 -11.32 -19.13 -11.59
C ASP A 16 -11.15 -20.58 -11.10
N GLN A 17 -10.42 -21.42 -11.84
CA GLN A 17 -10.00 -22.74 -11.37
C GLN A 17 -9.14 -22.67 -10.10
N ALA A 18 -8.16 -21.77 -10.04
CA ALA A 18 -7.32 -21.61 -8.86
C ALA A 18 -8.13 -21.18 -7.62
N ARG A 19 -9.18 -20.36 -7.82
CA ARG A 19 -10.08 -19.93 -6.75
C ARG A 19 -11.01 -21.04 -6.26
N LEU A 20 -11.46 -21.92 -7.16
CA LEU A 20 -12.21 -23.12 -6.77
C LEU A 20 -11.34 -24.13 -6.02
N ALA A 21 -10.08 -24.28 -6.45
CA ALA A 21 -9.14 -25.22 -5.84
C ALA A 21 -8.64 -24.77 -4.45
N CYS A 22 -8.56 -23.45 -4.20
CA CYS A 22 -8.07 -22.90 -2.95
C CYS A 22 -8.93 -21.71 -2.47
N PRO A 23 -9.85 -21.94 -1.51
CA PRO A 23 -10.69 -20.91 -0.93
C PRO A 23 -9.89 -19.75 -0.30
N ASP A 24 -8.72 -20.06 0.25
CA ASP A 24 -7.85 -19.07 0.88
C ASP A 24 -7.27 -18.07 -0.14
N ILE A 25 -6.86 -18.56 -1.31
CA ILE A 25 -6.44 -17.71 -2.43
C ILE A 25 -7.61 -16.86 -2.89
N ALA A 26 -8.80 -17.45 -3.00
CA ALA A 26 -9.99 -16.71 -3.41
C ALA A 26 -10.26 -15.52 -2.47
N ARG A 27 -10.15 -15.74 -1.16
CA ARG A 27 -10.38 -14.74 -0.11
C ARG A 27 -9.28 -13.68 -0.07
N ALA A 28 -8.02 -14.07 -0.26
CA ALA A 28 -6.91 -13.13 -0.40
C ALA A 28 -7.09 -12.21 -1.62
N CYS A 29 -7.53 -12.75 -2.76
CA CYS A 29 -7.84 -11.95 -3.94
C CYS A 29 -9.00 -10.97 -3.69
N ASP A 30 -10.03 -11.35 -2.94
CA ASP A 30 -11.15 -10.46 -2.63
C ASP A 30 -10.72 -9.31 -1.71
N LEU A 31 -9.97 -9.59 -0.64
CA LEU A 31 -9.39 -8.55 0.20
C LEU A 31 -8.48 -7.61 -0.59
N ALA A 32 -7.64 -8.15 -1.48
CA ALA A 32 -6.77 -7.34 -2.32
C ALA A 32 -7.55 -6.41 -3.26
N ARG A 33 -8.68 -6.87 -3.82
CA ARG A 33 -9.56 -6.04 -4.66
C ARG A 33 -10.22 -4.93 -3.86
N VAL A 34 -10.74 -5.22 -2.67
CA VAL A 34 -11.34 -4.21 -1.78
C VAL A 34 -10.29 -3.16 -1.41
N PHE A 35 -9.09 -3.59 -1.02
CA PHE A 35 -8.01 -2.67 -0.69
C PHE A 35 -7.56 -1.82 -1.89
N GLN A 36 -7.43 -2.42 -3.07
CA GLN A 36 -7.10 -1.70 -4.29
C GLN A 36 -8.18 -0.66 -4.65
N ASP A 37 -9.47 -0.97 -4.47
CA ASP A 37 -10.56 -0.02 -4.67
C ASP A 37 -10.42 1.18 -3.72
N MET A 38 -10.12 0.92 -2.44
CA MET A 38 -9.89 1.98 -1.46
C MET A 38 -8.72 2.89 -1.85
N VAL A 39 -7.60 2.32 -2.31
CA VAL A 39 -6.44 3.08 -2.80
C VAL A 39 -6.82 3.93 -4.02
N ARG A 40 -7.53 3.35 -4.99
CA ARG A 40 -7.88 4.01 -6.25
C ARG A 40 -8.88 5.14 -6.05
N ASN A 41 -9.87 4.93 -5.18
CA ASN A 41 -10.99 5.85 -4.97
C ASN A 41 -10.84 6.70 -3.70
N ARG A 42 -9.70 6.63 -3.04
CA ARG A 42 -9.38 7.36 -1.80
C ARG A 42 -10.41 7.16 -0.68
N ARG A 43 -10.75 5.90 -0.40
CA ARG A 43 -11.80 5.53 0.59
C ARG A 43 -11.21 5.09 1.93
N GLY A 44 -10.30 5.89 2.51
CA GLY A 44 -9.66 5.55 3.79
C GLY A 44 -10.63 5.32 4.96
N HIS A 45 -11.81 5.95 4.95
CA HIS A 45 -12.86 5.73 5.96
C HIS A 45 -13.38 4.28 6.03
N LEU A 46 -13.19 3.47 4.98
CA LEU A 46 -13.58 2.05 4.97
C LEU A 46 -12.49 1.11 5.50
N LEU A 47 -11.28 1.63 5.77
CA LEU A 47 -10.13 0.82 6.13
C LEU A 47 -10.37 -0.01 7.40
N LEU A 48 -10.98 0.59 8.41
CA LEU A 48 -11.22 -0.10 9.68
C LEU A 48 -12.14 -1.31 9.51
N GLU A 49 -13.17 -1.20 8.66
CA GLU A 49 -14.07 -2.31 8.38
C GLU A 49 -13.38 -3.41 7.58
N CYS A 50 -12.58 -3.02 6.57
CA CYS A 50 -11.77 -3.97 5.82
C CYS A 50 -10.78 -4.75 6.71
N ILE A 51 -10.18 -4.09 7.71
CA ILE A 51 -9.30 -4.73 8.70
C ILE A 51 -10.09 -5.75 9.52
N ARG A 52 -11.26 -5.37 10.05
CA ARG A 52 -12.10 -6.28 10.86
C ARG A 52 -12.50 -7.52 10.08
N GLN A 53 -12.87 -7.36 8.81
CA GLN A 53 -13.20 -8.48 7.94
C GLN A 53 -11.99 -9.39 7.70
N ALA A 54 -10.81 -8.82 7.48
CA ALA A 54 -9.58 -9.59 7.28
C ALA A 54 -9.10 -10.31 8.55
N GLU A 55 -9.34 -9.74 9.73
CA GLU A 55 -9.03 -10.36 11.03
C GLU A 55 -9.97 -11.53 11.33
N GLY A 56 -11.26 -11.40 11.02
CA GLY A 56 -12.27 -12.44 11.25
C GLY A 56 -12.22 -13.59 10.24
N ASP A 57 -12.12 -13.24 8.95
CA ASP A 57 -12.30 -14.21 7.86
C ASP A 57 -10.99 -14.61 7.17
N GLY A 58 -9.89 -13.92 7.46
CA GLY A 58 -8.61 -14.12 6.79
C GLY A 58 -7.82 -15.28 7.39
N GLN A 59 -6.97 -15.92 6.58
CA GLN A 59 -5.96 -16.87 7.05
C GLN A 59 -4.74 -16.16 7.63
N GLY A 60 -3.81 -16.92 8.24
CA GLY A 60 -2.62 -16.40 8.93
C GLY A 60 -1.98 -15.16 8.28
N PRO A 61 -1.56 -15.22 6.99
CA PRO A 61 -0.95 -14.07 6.32
C PRO A 61 -1.88 -12.84 6.20
N MET A 62 -3.18 -13.05 5.96
CA MET A 62 -4.16 -11.97 5.85
C MET A 62 -4.45 -11.32 7.21
N ARG A 63 -4.51 -12.12 8.27
CA ARG A 63 -4.63 -11.61 9.65
C ARG A 63 -3.41 -10.81 10.05
N SER A 64 -2.21 -11.31 9.74
CA SER A 64 -0.97 -10.56 9.98
C SER A 64 -0.94 -9.24 9.21
N PHE A 65 -1.33 -9.26 7.93
CA PHE A 65 -1.46 -8.04 7.13
C PHE A 65 -2.44 -7.04 7.74
N ALA A 66 -3.62 -7.49 8.15
CA ALA A 66 -4.62 -6.66 8.83
C ALA A 66 -4.08 -6.07 10.14
N GLY A 67 -3.33 -6.86 10.91
CA GLY A 67 -2.64 -6.41 12.12
C GLY A 67 -1.65 -5.28 11.87
N PHE A 68 -0.84 -5.35 10.80
CA PHE A 68 0.06 -4.26 10.42
C PHE A 68 -0.71 -3.00 10.01
N LEU A 69 -1.77 -3.13 9.21
CA LEU A 69 -2.61 -1.99 8.85
C LEU A 69 -3.27 -1.35 10.07
N ARG A 70 -3.63 -2.15 11.08
CA ARG A 70 -4.23 -1.68 12.32
C ARG A 70 -3.23 -0.93 13.20
N GLN A 71 -1.97 -1.35 13.24
CA GLN A 71 -0.91 -0.64 13.96
C GLN A 71 -0.68 0.77 13.40
N ASP A 72 -0.73 0.90 12.07
CA ASP A 72 -0.52 2.17 11.36
C ASP A 72 -1.83 2.84 10.91
N LEU A 73 -2.95 2.57 11.59
CA LEU A 73 -4.31 2.92 11.11
C LEU A 73 -4.43 4.37 10.66
N ASP A 74 -3.96 5.33 11.45
CA ASP A 74 -4.08 6.76 11.12
C ASP A 74 -3.25 7.13 9.89
N ALA A 75 -2.02 6.63 9.81
CA ALA A 75 -1.11 6.90 8.71
C ALA A 75 -1.64 6.29 7.40
N VAL A 76 -2.12 5.05 7.45
CA VAL A 76 -2.70 4.36 6.29
C VAL A 76 -4.02 5.01 5.90
N THR A 77 -4.88 5.37 6.86
CA THR A 77 -6.14 6.09 6.58
C THR A 77 -5.87 7.41 5.88
N ALA A 78 -4.90 8.19 6.35
CA ALA A 78 -4.50 9.44 5.72
C ALA A 78 -3.96 9.20 4.29
N GLY A 79 -3.12 8.18 4.09
CA GLY A 79 -2.61 7.80 2.77
C GLY A 79 -3.69 7.32 1.80
N LEU A 80 -4.74 6.67 2.32
CA LEU A 80 -5.91 6.23 1.56
C LEU A 80 -6.96 7.32 1.39
N THR A 81 -6.80 8.52 1.95
CA THR A 81 -7.81 9.59 1.87
C THR A 81 -7.29 10.80 1.10
N HIS A 82 -6.05 11.21 1.36
CA HIS A 82 -5.49 12.44 0.83
C HIS A 82 -4.62 12.23 -0.40
N ALA A 83 -4.60 13.22 -1.29
CA ALA A 83 -3.69 13.27 -2.45
C ALA A 83 -2.22 13.15 -2.08
N TRP A 84 -1.88 13.61 -0.88
CA TRP A 84 -0.54 13.61 -0.32
C TRP A 84 -0.67 13.53 1.20
N SER A 85 0.10 12.64 1.83
CA SER A 85 0.17 12.55 3.28
C SER A 85 1.45 13.20 3.82
N LEU A 86 1.43 13.67 5.08
CA LEU A 86 2.63 14.17 5.74
C LEU A 86 3.74 13.10 5.76
N VAL A 87 3.38 11.83 5.95
CA VAL A 87 4.31 10.69 5.93
C VAL A 87 4.98 10.55 4.57
N GLU A 88 4.21 10.57 3.48
CA GLU A 88 4.74 10.54 2.12
C GLU A 88 5.67 11.73 1.84
N GLY A 89 5.33 12.92 2.34
CA GLY A 89 6.19 14.10 2.31
C GLY A 89 7.52 13.92 3.02
N HIS A 90 7.52 13.33 4.21
CA HIS A 90 8.74 13.04 4.96
C HIS A 90 9.60 11.99 4.24
N VAL A 91 8.99 10.90 3.76
CA VAL A 91 9.70 9.86 3.00
C VAL A 91 10.29 10.44 1.72
N HIS A 92 9.54 11.26 0.99
CA HIS A 92 10.03 11.93 -0.21
C HIS A 92 11.22 12.85 0.10
N ARG A 93 11.13 13.67 1.16
CA ARG A 93 12.22 14.55 1.59
C ARG A 93 13.48 13.76 1.93
N VAL A 94 13.36 12.68 2.71
CA VAL A 94 14.48 11.83 3.09
C VAL A 94 15.10 11.16 1.85
N LYS A 95 14.27 10.64 0.93
CA LYS A 95 14.74 10.02 -0.32
C LYS A 95 15.44 11.02 -1.23
N THR A 96 14.91 12.23 -1.36
CA THR A 96 15.52 13.33 -2.12
C THR A 96 16.84 13.75 -1.50
N LEU A 97 16.90 13.83 -0.17
CA LEU A 97 18.13 14.12 0.56
C LEU A 97 19.17 13.03 0.31
N MET A 98 18.83 11.74 0.51
CA MET A 98 19.74 10.63 0.25
C MET A 98 20.25 10.62 -1.20
N ARG A 99 19.40 10.85 -2.20
CA ARG A 99 19.80 10.93 -3.62
C ARG A 99 20.74 12.10 -3.92
N ALA A 100 20.58 13.23 -3.24
CA ALA A 100 21.44 14.40 -3.40
C ALA A 100 22.79 14.27 -2.67
N ILE A 101 22.89 13.33 -1.73
CA ILE A 101 24.00 13.17 -0.79
C ILE A 101 24.89 11.98 -1.13
N TYR A 102 24.34 10.93 -1.74
CA TYR A 102 25.09 9.74 -2.10
C TYR A 102 26.22 10.10 -3.10
N GLY A 103 27.47 9.99 -2.67
CA GLY A 103 28.67 10.40 -3.44
C GLY A 103 29.03 11.90 -3.36
N ALA A 104 28.33 12.70 -2.55
CA ALA A 104 28.60 14.13 -2.40
C ALA A 104 29.70 14.42 -1.36
N SER A 105 30.50 15.46 -1.59
CA SER A 105 31.53 15.91 -0.64
C SER A 105 30.91 16.53 0.63
N VAL A 106 31.61 16.45 1.76
CA VAL A 106 31.20 17.00 3.08
C VAL A 106 30.77 18.46 3.00
N ARG A 107 31.34 19.25 2.09
CA ARG A 107 30.96 20.65 1.85
C ARG A 107 29.56 20.78 1.23
N LEU A 108 29.20 19.96 0.25
CA LEU A 108 27.87 19.94 -0.35
C LEU A 108 26.81 19.45 0.65
N LEU A 109 27.21 18.53 1.53
CA LEU A 109 26.39 18.01 2.62
C LEU A 109 26.02 19.07 3.65
N ARG A 110 27.00 19.87 4.09
CA ARG A 110 26.82 20.93 5.08
C ARG A 110 25.94 22.07 4.57
N ILE A 111 26.12 22.47 3.31
CA ILE A 111 25.28 23.49 2.68
C ILE A 111 23.83 23.02 2.66
N ARG A 112 23.53 21.83 2.13
CA ARG A 112 22.14 21.36 2.00
C ARG A 112 21.40 21.07 3.32
N THR A 113 22.13 20.69 4.37
CA THR A 113 21.53 20.37 5.68
C THR A 113 21.35 21.60 6.57
N LEU A 114 22.31 22.52 6.56
CA LEU A 114 22.33 23.69 7.45
C LEU A 114 21.73 24.96 6.82
N THR A 115 21.44 24.99 5.51
CA THR A 115 20.82 26.17 4.85
C THR A 115 19.31 26.05 4.65
N ARG A 116 18.63 25.17 5.39
CA ARG A 116 17.17 25.20 5.44
C ARG A 116 16.72 26.27 6.46
N PRO A 117 15.85 27.25 6.10
CA PRO A 117 15.19 28.09 7.09
C PRO A 117 14.28 27.24 7.98
#